data_AF-A0A7R9JYR0-F1
#
_entry.id   AF-A0A7R9JYR0-F1
#
_cell.length_a   1.000
_cell.length_b   1.000
_cell.length_c   1.000
_cell.angle_alpha   90.00
_cell.angle_beta   90.00
_cell.angle_gamma   90.00
#
_symmetry.space_group_name_H-M   'P 1'
#
loop_
_entity.id
_entity.type
_entity.pdbx_description
1 polymer ?
#
loop_
_entity_poly.entity_id
_entity_poly.type
_entity_poly.pdbx_seq_one_letter_code
_entity_poly.pdbx_strand_id
1 'polypeptide(L)'
;DPIRKPMLVISDKALKKDACELFKLVQMYMSDRKAKLGSTLTTVALEICHLGYSKPPLRDELYIQICRQTTENPRRYNHLIHRVYQLSLTLLSGYMLVVLCVPRESLRRGWELLAICLAFFSPSPKFQPYLDSYMNRHRDPGFDFLEVGKWPIHVQISHYATVSCKRLDRIGHTGKKSSRKPSVEEIDQARVSLFVSPRASF
;
A
#
# COMPACT_ATOMS: atom_id res chain seq x y z
N ASP A 1 10.55 5.00 12.77
CA ASP A 1 11.11 4.04 13.75
C ASP A 1 10.45 2.67 13.66
N PRO A 2 11.09 1.58 14.13
CA PRO A 2 10.43 0.28 14.25
C PRO A 2 9.32 0.30 15.30
N ILE A 3 8.26 -0.49 15.10
CA ILE A 3 7.22 -0.70 16.11
C ILE A 3 7.63 -1.78 17.12
N ARG A 4 7.18 -1.62 18.37
CA ARG A 4 7.41 -2.57 19.48
C ARG A 4 6.20 -3.45 19.77
N LYS A 5 5.02 -3.07 19.29
CA LYS A 5 3.75 -3.78 19.43
C LYS A 5 2.96 -3.64 18.12
N PRO A 6 2.08 -4.61 17.80
CA PRO A 6 1.18 -4.49 16.65
C PRO A 6 0.25 -3.27 16.78
N MET A 7 -0.28 -2.80 15.66
CA MET A 7 -1.24 -1.70 15.61
C MET A 7 -2.66 -2.16 15.97
N LEU A 8 -3.00 -3.41 15.67
CA LEU A 8 -4.25 -4.05 16.08
C LEU A 8 -4.05 -4.96 17.29
N VAL A 9 -5.17 -5.27 17.96
CA VAL A 9 -5.17 -6.22 19.07
C VAL A 9 -4.96 -7.64 18.53
N ILE A 10 -3.78 -8.19 18.79
CA ILE A 10 -3.44 -9.59 18.52
C ILE A 10 -3.21 -10.25 19.87
N SER A 11 -3.89 -11.35 20.19
CA SER A 11 -3.73 -12.04 21.47
C SER A 11 -2.48 -12.93 21.48
N ASP A 12 -2.25 -13.66 20.39
CA ASP A 12 -1.17 -14.62 20.22
C ASP A 12 0.22 -13.96 20.25
N LYS A 13 1.13 -14.49 21.07
CA LYS A 13 2.47 -13.94 21.27
C LYS A 13 3.40 -14.11 20.06
N ALA A 14 3.29 -15.22 19.33
CA ALA A 14 4.06 -15.44 18.11
C ALA A 14 3.62 -14.46 17.01
N LEU A 15 2.30 -14.28 16.84
CA LEU A 15 1.76 -13.33 15.87
C LEU A 15 2.12 -11.87 16.21
N LYS A 16 2.25 -11.50 17.49
CA LYS A 16 2.77 -10.17 17.88
C LYS A 16 4.18 -9.93 17.35
N LYS A 17 5.06 -10.94 17.46
CA LYS A 17 6.45 -10.86 16.97
C LYS A 17 6.45 -10.75 15.44
N ASP A 18 5.63 -11.57 14.78
CA ASP A 18 5.50 -11.55 13.32
C ASP A 18 4.97 -10.21 12.80
N ALA A 19 3.98 -9.60 13.47
CA ALA A 19 3.47 -8.27 13.12
C ALA A 19 4.56 -7.17 13.19
N CYS A 20 5.43 -7.22 14.20
CA CYS A 20 6.56 -6.30 14.29
C CYS A 20 7.61 -6.56 13.21
N GLU A 21 7.84 -7.81 12.79
CA GLU A 21 8.74 -8.15 11.68
C GLU A 21 8.14 -7.73 10.32
N LEU A 22 6.84 -7.93 10.16
CA LEU A 22 6.05 -7.50 9.00
C LEU A 22 6.21 -5.99 8.77
N PHE A 23 6.19 -5.19 9.83
CA PHE A 23 6.42 -3.75 9.71
C PHE A 23 7.82 -3.40 9.18
N LYS A 24 8.85 -4.18 9.53
CA LYS A 24 10.19 -3.98 8.97
C LYS A 24 10.22 -4.30 7.49
N LEU A 25 9.52 -5.36 7.07
CA LEU A 25 9.38 -5.71 5.65
C LEU A 25 8.67 -4.60 4.89
N VAL A 26 7.58 -4.04 5.43
CA VAL A 26 6.88 -2.87 4.87
C VAL A 26 7.85 -1.70 4.72
N GLN A 27 8.62 -1.36 5.76
CA GLN A 27 9.63 -0.29 5.69
C GLN A 27 10.74 -0.56 4.67
N MET A 28 11.19 -1.82 4.51
CA MET A 28 12.18 -2.19 3.49
C MET A 28 11.60 -2.02 2.09
N TYR A 29 10.36 -2.46 1.86
CA TYR A 29 9.71 -2.31 0.57
C TYR A 29 9.49 -0.84 0.20
N MET A 30 9.10 -0.01 1.19
CA MET A 30 8.91 1.43 1.06
C MET A 30 10.22 2.22 0.99
N SER A 31 11.39 1.55 1.00
CA SER A 31 12.71 2.20 1.02
C SER A 31 12.94 3.12 2.23
N ASP A 32 12.15 2.97 3.29
CA ASP A 32 12.32 3.64 4.58
C ASP A 32 13.31 2.90 5.48
N ARG A 33 13.75 1.70 5.08
CA ARG A 33 14.71 0.85 5.79
C ARG A 33 15.61 0.15 4.79
N LYS A 34 16.90 0.03 5.12
CA LYS A 34 17.85 -0.73 4.31
C LYS A 34 17.43 -2.21 4.25
N ALA A 35 17.32 -2.74 3.03
CA ALA A 35 17.05 -4.15 2.81
C ALA A 35 18.24 -5.04 3.22
N LYS A 36 17.99 -6.32 3.50
CA LYS A 36 19.07 -7.30 3.72
C LYS A 36 19.91 -7.43 2.45
N LEU A 37 21.20 -7.77 2.59
CA LEU A 37 22.09 -7.94 1.45
C LEU A 37 21.53 -9.03 0.51
N GLY A 38 21.48 -8.74 -0.79
CA GLY A 38 20.91 -9.65 -1.80
C GLY A 38 19.38 -9.66 -1.88
N SER A 39 18.66 -8.94 -1.01
CA SER A 39 17.20 -8.81 -1.13
C SER A 39 16.83 -7.84 -2.25
N THR A 40 15.94 -8.28 -3.14
CA THR A 40 15.27 -7.43 -4.14
C THR A 40 13.89 -7.01 -3.64
N LEU A 41 13.30 -5.97 -4.25
CA LEU A 41 11.95 -5.54 -3.91
C LEU A 41 10.91 -6.65 -4.10
N THR A 42 11.05 -7.42 -5.17
CA THR A 42 10.18 -8.57 -5.45
C THR A 42 10.28 -9.62 -4.35
N THR A 43 11.49 -9.92 -3.87
CA THR A 43 11.67 -10.88 -2.75
C THR A 43 11.05 -10.37 -1.44
N VAL A 44 11.15 -9.06 -1.16
CA VAL A 44 10.52 -8.47 0.03
C VAL A 44 8.98 -8.51 -0.09
N ALA A 45 8.42 -8.16 -1.25
CA ALA A 45 6.98 -8.27 -1.48
C ALA A 45 6.48 -9.71 -1.39
N LEU A 46 7.24 -10.67 -1.91
CA LEU A 46 6.94 -12.09 -1.77
C LEU A 46 6.88 -12.51 -0.30
N GLU A 47 7.85 -12.13 0.51
CA GLU A 47 7.87 -12.44 1.95
C GLU A 47 6.65 -11.84 2.68
N ILE A 48 6.31 -10.58 2.39
CA ILE A 48 5.11 -9.91 2.92
C ILE A 48 3.84 -10.67 2.53
N CYS A 49 3.69 -11.00 1.25
CA CYS A 49 2.51 -11.70 0.76
C CYS A 49 2.43 -13.13 1.30
N HIS A 50 3.56 -13.81 1.47
CA HIS A 50 3.61 -15.14 2.06
C HIS A 50 3.18 -15.11 3.53
N LEU A 51 3.57 -14.09 4.32
CA LEU A 51 3.09 -13.90 5.68
C LEU A 51 1.57 -13.68 5.73
N GLY A 52 1.03 -12.80 4.88
CA GLY A 52 -0.42 -12.56 4.80
C GLY A 52 -1.23 -13.78 4.31
N TYR A 53 -0.64 -14.59 3.43
CA TYR A 53 -1.21 -15.86 2.98
C TYR A 53 -1.23 -16.90 4.11
N SER A 54 -0.06 -17.23 4.67
CA SER A 54 0.11 -18.30 5.66
C SER A 54 -0.45 -17.98 7.04
N LYS A 55 -0.56 -16.69 7.40
CA LYS A 55 -1.04 -16.23 8.71
C LYS A 55 -2.18 -15.22 8.53
N PRO A 56 -3.41 -15.67 8.20
CA PRO A 56 -4.55 -14.79 7.96
C PRO A 56 -4.82 -13.71 9.03
N PRO A 57 -4.59 -13.95 10.34
CA PRO A 57 -4.74 -12.90 11.35
C PRO A 57 -3.82 -11.67 11.18
N LEU A 58 -2.75 -11.78 10.38
CA LEU A 58 -1.85 -10.66 10.07
C LEU A 58 -2.32 -9.78 8.91
N ARG A 59 -3.39 -10.14 8.19
CA ARG A 59 -3.84 -9.40 6.99
C ARG A 59 -4.30 -7.99 7.34
N ASP A 60 -5.16 -7.85 8.34
CA ASP A 60 -5.65 -6.54 8.77
C ASP A 60 -4.52 -5.68 9.37
N GLU A 61 -3.61 -6.33 10.10
CA GLU A 61 -2.40 -5.68 10.63
C GLU A 61 -1.50 -5.16 9.48
N LEU A 62 -1.29 -5.95 8.42
CA LEU A 62 -0.55 -5.52 7.24
C LEU A 62 -1.17 -4.28 6.61
N TYR A 63 -2.49 -4.31 6.37
CA TYR A 63 -3.17 -3.19 5.71
C TYR A 63 -3.11 -1.92 6.56
N ILE A 64 -3.34 -2.00 7.87
CA ILE A 64 -3.26 -0.80 8.73
C ILE A 64 -1.83 -0.26 8.82
N GLN A 65 -0.81 -1.12 8.86
CA GLN A 65 0.59 -0.70 8.83
C GLN A 65 0.93 0.07 7.55
N ILE A 66 0.46 -0.40 6.39
CA ILE A 66 0.65 0.30 5.11
C ILE A 66 -0.12 1.63 5.09
N CYS A 67 -1.39 1.66 5.55
CA CYS A 67 -2.19 2.88 5.62
C CYS A 67 -1.50 3.94 6.49
N ARG A 68 -0.97 3.55 7.65
CA ARG A 68 -0.23 4.44 8.53
C ARG A 68 1.06 4.94 7.87
N GLN A 69 1.83 4.09 7.22
CA GLN A 69 3.08 4.53 6.56
C GLN A 69 2.83 5.44 5.34
N THR A 70 1.64 5.43 4.76
CA THR A 70 1.25 6.28 3.63
C THR A 70 0.54 7.58 4.06
N THR A 71 0.30 7.79 5.36
CA THR A 71 -0.31 9.01 5.92
C THR A 71 0.54 9.64 7.02
N GLU A 72 1.07 8.84 7.94
CA GLU A 72 1.81 9.25 9.13
C GLU A 72 3.28 8.78 9.08
N ASN A 73 3.92 8.84 7.92
CA ASN A 73 5.31 8.40 7.79
C ASN A 73 6.25 9.29 8.64
N PRO A 74 7.01 8.75 9.61
CA PRO A 74 7.89 9.56 10.46
C PRO A 74 9.09 10.16 9.70
N ARG A 75 9.41 9.71 8.48
CA ARG A 75 10.42 10.32 7.60
C ARG A 75 9.88 11.54 6.83
N ARG A 76 8.88 12.27 7.36
CA ARG A 76 8.28 13.43 6.68
C ARG A 76 9.36 14.39 6.21
N TYR A 77 9.21 14.89 4.99
CA TYR A 77 10.18 15.77 4.34
C TYR A 77 10.42 17.04 5.16
N ASN A 78 11.66 17.52 5.22
CA ASN A 78 12.00 18.75 5.95
C ASN A 78 11.17 19.95 5.46
N HIS A 79 10.54 20.64 6.41
CA HIS A 79 9.59 21.76 6.32
C HIS A 79 9.94 22.95 5.39
N LEU A 80 11.17 23.06 4.88
CA LEU A 80 11.62 24.26 4.14
C LEU A 80 11.23 24.25 2.65
N ILE A 81 11.11 23.09 2.01
CA ILE A 81 10.64 23.01 0.60
C ILE A 81 9.13 23.27 0.50
N HIS A 82 8.40 23.05 1.60
CA HIS A 82 6.95 23.18 1.68
C HIS A 82 6.45 24.63 1.51
N ARG A 83 7.19 25.64 2.00
CA ARG A 83 6.76 27.04 1.87
C ARG A 83 6.63 27.52 0.42
N VAL A 84 7.41 26.94 -0.50
CA VAL A 84 7.40 27.34 -1.92
C VAL A 84 6.18 26.79 -2.66
N TYR A 85 5.69 25.59 -2.29
CA TYR A 85 4.53 24.96 -2.93
C TYR A 85 3.20 25.23 -2.20
N GLN A 86 3.25 25.69 -0.95
CA GLN A 86 2.06 25.93 -0.13
C GLN A 86 1.30 27.22 -0.52
N LEU A 87 1.96 28.19 -1.17
CA LEU A 87 1.30 29.44 -1.59
C LEU A 87 0.38 29.28 -2.81
N SER A 88 0.45 28.17 -3.56
CA SER A 88 -0.42 27.89 -4.71
C SER A 88 -1.51 26.84 -4.47
N LEU A 89 -1.59 26.26 -3.26
CA LEU A 89 -2.36 25.02 -3.00
C LEU A 89 -3.37 25.12 -1.83
N THR A 90 -3.87 26.31 -1.52
CA THR A 90 -4.77 26.61 -0.39
C THR A 90 -6.18 25.99 -0.47
N LEU A 91 -6.45 25.08 -1.42
CA LEU A 91 -7.75 24.43 -1.62
C LEU A 91 -7.78 22.93 -1.31
N LEU A 92 -6.64 22.32 -0.97
CA LEU A 92 -6.62 20.89 -0.62
C LEU A 92 -7.00 20.68 0.84
N SER A 93 -7.97 19.81 1.09
CA SER A 93 -8.34 19.37 2.45
C SER A 93 -7.08 18.97 3.22
N GLY A 94 -7.00 19.27 4.52
CA GLY A 94 -5.80 19.03 5.34
C GLY A 94 -5.26 17.58 5.30
N TYR A 95 -6.08 16.64 4.84
CA TYR A 95 -5.72 15.26 4.54
C TYR A 95 -4.75 15.10 3.34
N MET A 96 -4.98 15.81 2.24
CA MET A 96 -4.10 15.79 1.06
C MET A 96 -2.72 16.35 1.41
N LEU A 97 -2.66 17.33 2.30
CA LEU A 97 -1.41 17.91 2.82
C LEU A 97 -0.57 16.86 3.56
N VAL A 98 -1.22 16.03 4.39
CA VAL A 98 -0.56 14.98 5.18
C VAL A 98 0.10 13.93 4.27
N VAL A 99 -0.56 13.58 3.17
CA VAL A 99 -0.05 12.63 2.17
C VAL A 99 1.14 13.22 1.40
N LEU A 100 1.07 14.50 1.01
CA LEU A 100 2.17 15.18 0.33
C LEU A 100 3.44 15.34 1.20
N CYS A 101 3.32 15.21 2.52
CA CYS A 101 4.46 15.27 3.44
C CYS A 101 5.28 13.96 3.50
N VAL A 102 4.75 12.84 2.98
CA VAL A 102 5.48 11.56 2.89
C VAL A 102 6.46 11.61 1.72
N PRO A 103 7.73 11.15 1.87
CA PRO A 103 8.67 11.12 0.75
C PRO A 103 8.09 10.41 -0.48
N ARG A 104 8.16 11.07 -1.65
CA ARG A 104 7.51 10.63 -2.91
C ARG A 104 7.68 9.14 -3.19
N GLU A 105 8.91 8.64 -3.10
CA GLU A 105 9.22 7.25 -3.41
C GLU A 105 8.64 6.27 -2.37
N SER A 106 8.70 6.64 -1.09
CA SER A 106 8.12 5.85 0.00
C SER A 106 6.60 5.73 -0.15
N LEU A 107 5.93 6.86 -0.41
CA LEU A 107 4.50 6.94 -0.62
C LEU A 107 4.05 6.08 -1.81
N ARG A 108 4.72 6.24 -2.96
CA ARG A 108 4.46 5.45 -4.17
C ARG A 108 4.54 3.95 -3.90
N ARG A 109 5.58 3.53 -3.18
CA ARG A 109 5.83 2.12 -2.83
C ARG A 109 4.81 1.57 -1.84
N GLY A 110 4.33 2.38 -0.88
CA GLY A 110 3.29 1.96 0.05
C GLY A 110 1.98 1.64 -0.67
N TRP A 111 1.58 2.49 -1.61
CA TRP A 111 0.40 2.26 -2.45
C TRP A 111 0.56 1.11 -3.44
N GLU A 112 1.74 0.98 -4.05
CA GLU A 112 2.11 -0.17 -4.89
C GLU A 112 1.98 -1.49 -4.08
N LEU A 113 2.51 -1.52 -2.86
CA LEU A 113 2.44 -2.68 -1.96
C LEU A 113 1.00 -3.03 -1.58
N LEU A 114 0.19 -2.03 -1.22
CA LEU A 114 -1.23 -2.22 -0.87
C LEU A 114 -1.98 -2.91 -2.00
N ALA A 115 -1.78 -2.42 -3.23
CA ALA A 115 -2.41 -2.99 -4.41
C ALA A 115 -1.94 -4.42 -4.67
N ILE A 116 -0.63 -4.70 -4.54
CA ILE A 116 -0.05 -6.04 -4.67
C ILE A 116 -0.70 -7.00 -3.66
N CYS A 117 -0.77 -6.65 -2.37
CA CYS A 117 -1.37 -7.52 -1.35
C CYS A 117 -2.83 -7.88 -1.66
N LEU A 118 -3.62 -6.90 -2.11
CA LEU A 118 -5.02 -7.11 -2.54
C LEU A 118 -5.17 -8.02 -3.77
N ALA A 119 -4.10 -8.32 -4.51
CA ALA A 119 -4.16 -9.33 -5.57
C ALA A 119 -4.22 -10.77 -5.04
N PHE A 120 -3.75 -11.02 -3.81
CA PHE A 120 -3.58 -12.35 -3.24
C PHE A 120 -4.58 -12.70 -2.14
N PHE A 121 -4.94 -11.74 -1.29
CA PHE A 121 -5.87 -11.95 -0.19
C PHE A 121 -6.69 -10.70 0.09
N SER A 122 -7.86 -10.88 0.70
CA SER A 122 -8.69 -9.78 1.21
C SER A 122 -8.36 -9.47 2.67
N PRO A 123 -8.67 -8.25 3.15
CA PRO A 123 -8.84 -8.02 4.58
C PRO A 123 -9.98 -8.89 5.14
N SER A 124 -10.14 -8.88 6.46
CA SER A 124 -11.33 -9.44 7.09
C SER A 124 -12.58 -8.63 6.70
N PRO A 125 -13.77 -9.25 6.70
CA PRO A 125 -15.02 -8.52 6.45
C PRO A 125 -15.26 -7.35 7.43
N LYS A 126 -14.71 -7.44 8.66
CA LYS A 126 -14.79 -6.38 9.66
C LYS A 126 -13.91 -5.17 9.31
N PHE A 127 -12.74 -5.42 8.73
CA PHE A 127 -11.78 -4.38 8.38
C PHE A 127 -12.01 -3.81 6.97
N GLN A 128 -12.67 -4.56 6.09
CA GLN A 128 -12.93 -4.19 4.70
C GLN A 128 -13.55 -2.78 4.54
N PRO A 129 -14.59 -2.36 5.30
CA PRO A 129 -15.17 -1.02 5.16
C PRO A 129 -14.18 0.11 5.48
N TYR A 130 -13.29 -0.11 6.45
CA TYR A 130 -12.23 0.87 6.77
C TYR A 130 -11.27 1.01 5.60
N LEU A 131 -10.78 -0.11 5.05
CA LEU A 131 -9.85 -0.11 3.93
C LEU A 131 -10.47 0.51 2.68
N ASP A 132 -11.74 0.21 2.40
CA ASP A 132 -12.48 0.81 1.30
C ASP A 132 -12.59 2.33 1.44
N SER A 133 -13.01 2.84 2.60
CA SER A 133 -13.07 4.29 2.85
C SER A 133 -11.69 4.94 2.74
N TYR A 134 -10.64 4.28 3.24
CA TYR A 134 -9.26 4.76 3.14
C TYR A 134 -8.83 4.96 1.68
N MET A 135 -9.10 3.97 0.81
CA MET A 135 -8.77 4.05 -0.61
C MET A 135 -9.64 5.09 -1.33
N ASN A 136 -10.94 5.15 -1.03
CA ASN A 136 -11.87 6.09 -1.64
C ASN A 136 -11.52 7.56 -1.35
N ARG A 137 -10.92 7.87 -0.19
CA ARG A 137 -10.42 9.23 0.12
C ARG A 137 -9.19 9.65 -0.67
N HIS A 138 -8.50 8.71 -1.30
CA HIS A 138 -7.24 8.95 -2.02
C HIS A 138 -7.37 8.77 -3.52
N ARG A 139 -8.52 8.32 -4.01
CA ARG A 139 -8.81 8.26 -5.44
C ARG A 139 -9.65 9.45 -5.88
N ASP A 140 -9.45 9.82 -7.13
CA ASP A 140 -10.30 10.72 -7.88
C ASP A 140 -10.90 9.91 -9.04
N PRO A 141 -12.21 9.66 -9.05
CA PRO A 141 -12.87 8.86 -10.07
C PRO A 141 -12.95 9.57 -11.44
N GLY A 142 -12.66 10.88 -11.52
CA GLY A 142 -12.73 11.66 -12.75
C GLY A 142 -11.47 11.58 -13.63
N PHE A 143 -10.37 11.00 -13.16
CA PHE A 143 -9.13 10.90 -13.92
C PHE A 143 -9.07 9.65 -14.82
N ASP A 144 -8.58 9.85 -16.06
CA ASP A 144 -8.20 8.77 -16.99
C ASP A 144 -6.67 8.61 -17.01
N PHE A 145 -6.18 7.43 -16.69
CA PHE A 145 -4.77 7.19 -16.33
C PHE A 145 -3.94 6.66 -17.51
N LEU A 146 -3.78 7.47 -18.55
CA LEU A 146 -2.88 7.15 -19.68
C LEU A 146 -1.42 7.43 -19.27
N GLU A 147 -0.54 6.41 -19.29
CA GLU A 147 0.90 6.52 -18.95
C GLU A 147 1.24 6.94 -17.49
N VAL A 148 0.69 6.22 -16.50
CA VAL A 148 0.83 6.45 -15.03
C VAL A 148 2.24 6.88 -14.57
N GLY A 149 3.31 6.30 -15.14
CA GLY A 149 4.69 6.55 -14.73
C GLY A 149 5.18 7.99 -14.92
N LYS A 150 4.56 8.77 -15.81
CA LYS A 150 4.95 10.17 -16.09
C LYS A 150 4.20 11.20 -15.22
N TRP A 151 3.16 10.77 -14.51
CA TRP A 151 2.30 11.70 -13.79
C TRP A 151 2.88 12.16 -12.44
N PRO A 152 2.44 13.32 -11.92
CA PRO A 152 2.72 13.74 -10.54
C PRO A 152 2.28 12.69 -9.51
N ILE A 153 2.92 12.68 -8.35
CA ILE A 153 2.71 11.65 -7.33
C ILE A 153 1.24 11.50 -6.88
N HIS A 154 0.50 12.60 -6.78
CA HIS A 154 -0.91 12.56 -6.38
C HIS A 154 -1.79 11.83 -7.41
N VAL A 155 -1.50 11.97 -8.70
CA VAL A 155 -2.21 11.23 -9.77
C VAL A 155 -1.85 9.74 -9.72
N GLN A 156 -0.57 9.42 -9.46
CA GLN A 156 -0.15 8.02 -9.27
C GLN A 156 -0.88 7.38 -8.07
N ILE A 157 -1.04 8.11 -6.96
CA ILE A 157 -1.78 7.62 -5.78
C ILE A 157 -3.25 7.37 -6.14
N SER A 158 -3.89 8.30 -6.82
CA SER A 158 -5.28 8.15 -7.27
C SER A 158 -5.46 6.91 -8.15
N HIS A 159 -4.49 6.65 -9.04
CA HIS A 159 -4.44 5.44 -9.85
C HIS A 159 -4.32 4.17 -8.99
N TYR A 160 -3.33 4.10 -8.09
CA TYR A 160 -3.14 2.94 -7.22
C TYR A 160 -4.36 2.68 -6.34
N ALA A 161 -4.96 3.72 -5.77
CA ALA A 161 -6.19 3.62 -4.99
C ALA A 161 -7.35 3.09 -5.83
N THR A 162 -7.50 3.57 -7.07
CA THR A 162 -8.52 3.07 -8.02
C THR A 162 -8.32 1.60 -8.35
N VAL A 163 -7.10 1.16 -8.63
CA VAL A 163 -6.80 -0.26 -8.89
C VAL A 163 -7.08 -1.11 -7.65
N SER A 164 -6.75 -0.59 -6.46
CA SER A 164 -6.94 -1.28 -5.19
C SER A 164 -8.43 -1.45 -4.86
N CYS A 165 -9.27 -0.43 -5.05
CA CYS A 165 -10.73 -0.53 -4.95
C CYS A 165 -11.27 -1.61 -5.90
N LYS A 166 -10.89 -1.57 -7.19
CA LYS A 166 -11.33 -2.58 -8.17
C LYS A 166 -10.93 -4.00 -7.78
N ARG A 167 -9.74 -4.19 -7.19
CA ARG A 167 -9.29 -5.48 -6.67
C ARG A 167 -10.12 -5.93 -5.47
N LEU A 168 -10.45 -5.01 -4.55
CA LEU A 168 -11.30 -5.28 -3.40
C LEU A 168 -12.74 -5.65 -3.80
N ASP A 169 -13.33 -4.93 -4.74
CA ASP A 169 -14.70 -5.16 -5.24
C ASP A 169 -14.85 -6.53 -5.89
N ARG A 170 -13.87 -6.95 -6.68
CA ARG A 170 -13.87 -8.27 -7.32
C ARG A 170 -13.91 -9.39 -6.27
N ILE A 171 -13.22 -9.22 -5.15
CA ILE A 171 -13.23 -10.22 -4.06
C ILE A 171 -14.62 -10.29 -3.40
N GLY A 172 -15.35 -9.18 -3.32
CA GLY A 172 -16.72 -9.15 -2.80
C GLY A 172 -17.74 -9.84 -3.71
N HIS A 173 -17.61 -9.68 -5.04
CA HIS A 173 -18.58 -10.20 -6.00
C HIS A 173 -18.37 -11.68 -6.39
N THR A 174 -17.13 -12.18 -6.41
CA THR A 174 -16.85 -13.58 -6.81
C THR A 174 -16.95 -14.58 -5.67
N GLY A 175 -17.37 -14.16 -4.47
CA GLY A 175 -17.16 -14.94 -3.25
C GLY A 175 -15.67 -15.01 -2.89
N LYS A 176 -15.39 -15.48 -1.67
CA LYS A 176 -14.07 -15.54 -1.01
C LYS A 176 -13.01 -16.09 -1.97
N LYS A 177 -12.25 -15.21 -2.64
CA LYS A 177 -11.13 -15.63 -3.50
C LYS A 177 -10.24 -16.53 -2.66
N SER A 178 -10.14 -17.80 -3.06
CA SER A 178 -9.23 -18.77 -2.45
C SER A 178 -7.86 -18.10 -2.35
N SER A 179 -7.36 -17.91 -1.12
CA SER A 179 -6.04 -17.33 -0.92
C SER A 179 -5.05 -18.26 -1.63
N ARG A 180 -4.26 -17.74 -2.57
CA ARG A 180 -3.24 -18.53 -3.28
C ARG A 180 -1.87 -18.28 -2.69
N LYS A 181 -1.02 -19.31 -2.64
CA LYS A 181 0.37 -19.16 -2.22
C LYS A 181 1.11 -18.30 -3.26
N PRO A 182 1.69 -17.15 -2.88
CA PRO A 182 2.35 -16.28 -3.83
C PRO A 182 3.65 -16.90 -4.36
N SER A 183 3.90 -16.72 -5.66
CA SER A 183 5.22 -16.96 -6.30
C SER A 183 5.89 -15.63 -6.70
N VAL A 184 7.18 -15.66 -7.04
CA VAL A 184 7.93 -14.49 -7.52
C VAL A 184 7.26 -13.91 -8.78
N GLU A 185 6.91 -14.79 -9.72
CA GLU A 185 6.29 -14.45 -11.01
C GLU A 185 4.92 -13.81 -10.81
N GLU A 186 4.12 -14.32 -9.87
CA GLU A 186 2.82 -13.72 -9.56
C GLU A 186 2.95 -12.34 -8.91
N ILE A 187 3.99 -12.11 -8.09
CA ILE A 187 4.26 -10.81 -7.49
C ILE A 187 4.64 -9.81 -8.59
N ASP A 188 5.52 -10.19 -9.51
CA ASP A 188 5.91 -9.34 -10.62
C ASP A 188 4.71 -9.05 -11.54
N GLN A 189 3.87 -10.05 -11.84
CA GLN A 189 2.64 -9.84 -12.61
C GLN A 189 1.65 -8.90 -11.89
N ALA A 190 1.49 -9.05 -10.56
CA ALA A 190 0.63 -8.19 -9.76
C ALA A 190 1.11 -6.74 -9.75
N ARG A 191 2.43 -6.53 -9.85
CA ARG A 191 3.09 -5.22 -9.92
C ARG A 191 3.02 -4.60 -11.32
N VAL A 192 3.36 -5.35 -12.37
CA VAL A 192 3.33 -4.86 -13.77
C VAL A 192 1.91 -4.47 -14.17
N SER A 193 0.91 -5.27 -13.79
CA SER A 193 -0.51 -4.97 -14.07
C SER A 193 -1.01 -3.67 -13.42
N LEU A 194 -0.28 -3.07 -12.48
CA LEU A 194 -0.61 -1.73 -11.97
C LEU A 194 -0.33 -0.65 -13.03
N PHE A 195 0.54 -0.87 -14.00
CA PHE A 195 0.94 0.14 -14.98
C PHE A 195 0.36 -0.10 -16.37
N VAL A 196 -0.30 -1.24 -16.57
CA VAL A 196 -0.97 -1.58 -17.83
C VAL A 196 -2.37 -0.95 -17.83
N SER A 197 -2.62 -0.01 -18.74
CA SER A 197 -3.97 0.54 -18.97
C SER A 197 -4.85 -0.53 -19.63
N PRO A 198 -6.10 -0.74 -19.17
CA PRO A 198 -7.05 -1.64 -19.83
C PRO A 198 -7.34 -1.29 -21.30
N ARG A 199 -7.06 -0.05 -21.73
CA ARG A 199 -7.27 0.42 -23.11
C ARG A 199 -6.07 0.20 -24.04
N ALA A 200 -4.94 -0.31 -23.52
CA ALA A 200 -3.75 -0.58 -24.32
C ALA A 200 -3.72 -2.00 -24.94
N SER A 201 -4.77 -2.77 -24.72
CA SER A 201 -5.00 -4.04 -25.42
C SER A 201 -5.72 -3.73 -26.74
N PHE A 202 -4.93 -3.53 -27.79
CA PHE A 202 -5.40 -3.62 -29.17
C PHE A 202 -5.56 -5.08 -29.58
#